data_AF-A0AAV9IIW0-F1
#
_entry.id   AF-A0AAV9IIW0-F1
#
_cell.length_a   1.000
_cell.length_b   1.000
_cell.length_c   1.000
_cell.angle_alpha   90.00
_cell.angle_beta   90.00
_cell.angle_gamma   90.00
#
_symmetry.space_group_name_H-M   'P 1'
#
loop_
_entity.id
_entity.type
_entity.pdbx_description
1 polymer ?
#
loop_
_entity_poly.entity_id
_entity_poly.type
_entity_poly.pdbx_seq_one_letter_code
_entity_poly.pdbx_strand_id
1 'polypeptide(L)'
;MALRGQGDKRWIVEDREDGTNVNHWHWNEYDVSNWATKRLKELLSDCSCQLVSPWSFRVDSVEQVNGEATVYVRKGRVKSLCDLEVRGTWSVVGEKNSQDKCVEGSLSIELLSGEPEITLNVTAGDGQLWESSKWEDEARKFLRQVSVDFIEQLGAGANLSISKNKNVSEGEVQGRKSHSEDNANSRNSGDKPDKPNIEDNAAARQTAEVANHQATKSSKGVSVTRLELWDKFRASPKDLYDCFLLAPKIQAYTRQSAEITPQVNQRFSLLQGQITGTILSLEPEKRIVQEWRMKDWPSGHYSKVTIEIETKEEEGLCRLHLIQESVPEDYAQQTEQGWRQHIFMPIKVVFGYAPEIPF
;
A
#
# COMPACT_ATOMS: atom_id res chain seq x y z
N MET A 1 5.90 15.76 42.97
CA MET A 1 6.29 14.52 43.68
C MET A 1 5.07 14.06 44.47
N ALA A 2 4.76 12.76 44.47
CA ALA A 2 3.68 12.24 45.30
C ALA A 2 4.05 12.28 46.80
N LEU A 3 3.06 12.33 47.68
CA LEU A 3 3.27 12.32 49.12
C LEU A 3 3.81 10.96 49.58
N ARG A 4 4.82 10.98 50.45
CA ARG A 4 5.54 9.78 50.92
C ARG A 4 4.56 8.80 51.58
N GLY A 5 4.37 7.63 50.98
CA GLY A 5 3.44 6.59 51.43
C GLY A 5 2.20 6.40 50.54
N GLN A 6 1.92 7.31 49.60
CA GLN A 6 0.96 7.08 48.52
C GLN A 6 1.72 6.97 47.20
N GLY A 7 1.69 5.77 46.59
CA GLY A 7 2.18 5.59 45.23
C GLY A 7 1.43 6.51 44.26
N ASP A 8 2.15 7.13 43.33
CA ASP A 8 1.51 7.93 42.29
C ASP A 8 0.63 7.01 41.43
N LYS A 9 -0.68 7.29 41.35
CA LYS A 9 -1.67 6.47 40.65
C LYS A 9 -1.33 6.21 39.18
N ARG A 10 -0.45 7.01 38.56
CA ARG A 10 0.06 6.77 37.19
C ARG A 10 1.01 5.57 37.09
N TRP A 11 1.47 5.04 38.21
CA TRP A 11 2.50 4.00 38.33
C TRP A 11 2.05 2.77 39.12
N ILE A 12 0.80 2.74 39.58
CA ILE A 12 0.20 1.56 40.22
C ILE A 12 -0.33 0.68 39.09
N VAL A 13 0.35 -0.45 38.85
CA VAL A 13 -0.17 -1.52 38.00
C VAL A 13 -1.08 -2.37 38.87
N GLU A 14 -2.39 -2.20 38.71
CA GLU A 14 -3.40 -3.07 39.31
C GLU A 14 -3.73 -4.18 38.31
N ASP A 15 -3.58 -5.44 38.72
CA ASP A 15 -4.04 -6.59 37.94
C ASP A 15 -5.58 -6.51 37.81
N ARG A 16 -6.07 -6.50 36.57
CA ARG A 16 -7.50 -6.46 36.27
C ARG A 16 -8.06 -7.86 36.12
N GLU A 17 -9.24 -8.10 36.68
CA GLU A 17 -10.01 -9.33 36.48
C GLU A 17 -10.37 -9.59 35.00
N ASP A 18 -10.34 -8.55 34.15
CA ASP A 18 -10.60 -8.64 32.71
C ASP A 18 -9.43 -9.19 31.87
N GLY A 19 -8.23 -9.35 32.46
CA GLY A 19 -7.03 -9.84 31.76
C GLY A 19 -6.59 -9.01 30.55
N THR A 20 -7.09 -7.78 30.40
CA THR A 20 -6.87 -6.99 29.18
C THR A 20 -5.44 -6.47 29.14
N ASN A 21 -4.70 -6.87 28.10
CA ASN A 21 -3.30 -6.49 27.86
C ASN A 21 -3.18 -5.02 27.38
N VAL A 22 -3.53 -4.08 28.26
CA VAL A 22 -3.46 -2.63 27.97
C VAL A 22 -2.02 -2.27 27.61
N ASN A 23 -1.84 -1.61 26.46
CA ASN A 23 -0.56 -1.22 25.86
C ASN A 23 0.35 -2.36 25.33
N HIS A 24 -0.08 -3.63 25.28
CA HIS A 24 0.75 -4.78 24.85
C HIS A 24 2.02 -4.99 25.71
N TRP A 25 1.88 -4.95 27.04
CA TRP A 25 2.97 -5.18 28.00
C TRP A 25 3.13 -6.65 28.37
N HIS A 26 2.04 -7.43 28.29
CA HIS A 26 2.09 -8.89 28.36
C HIS A 26 2.41 -9.46 26.98
N TRP A 27 3.07 -10.61 26.96
CA TRP A 27 3.53 -11.26 25.73
C TRP A 27 2.35 -12.02 25.10
N ASN A 28 1.94 -11.61 23.89
CA ASN A 28 0.92 -12.30 23.09
C ASN A 28 1.60 -12.92 21.86
N GLU A 29 1.50 -14.23 21.70
CA GLU A 29 1.96 -14.97 20.51
C GLU A 29 0.76 -15.45 19.68
N TYR A 30 0.94 -15.46 18.38
CA TYR A 30 -0.03 -15.92 17.39
C TYR A 30 0.65 -16.92 16.45
N ASP A 31 0.14 -18.15 16.40
CA ASP A 31 0.58 -19.17 15.43
C ASP A 31 0.09 -18.79 14.03
N VAL A 32 1.05 -18.54 13.12
CA VAL A 32 0.84 -18.19 11.71
C VAL A 32 1.32 -19.30 10.77
N SER A 33 1.64 -20.50 11.27
CA SER A 33 2.25 -21.60 10.49
C SER A 33 1.43 -22.01 9.27
N ASN A 34 0.09 -21.99 9.38
CA ASN A 34 -0.83 -22.24 8.25
C ASN A 34 -0.76 -21.15 7.17
N TRP A 35 -0.65 -19.88 7.58
CA TRP A 35 -0.48 -18.75 6.65
C TRP A 35 0.88 -18.84 5.96
N ALA A 36 1.95 -19.10 6.73
CA ALA A 36 3.31 -19.25 6.24
C ALA A 36 3.42 -20.37 5.19
N THR A 37 2.86 -21.55 5.50
CA THR A 37 2.77 -22.70 4.59
C THR A 37 2.08 -22.34 3.27
N LYS A 38 0.95 -21.63 3.32
CA LYS A 38 0.25 -21.19 2.10
C LYS A 38 1.08 -20.18 1.31
N ARG A 39 1.67 -19.20 2.01
CA ARG A 39 2.40 -18.09 1.39
C ARG A 39 3.70 -18.53 0.72
N LEU A 40 4.42 -19.47 1.34
CA LEU A 40 5.63 -20.07 0.75
C LEU A 40 5.30 -20.85 -0.53
N LYS A 41 4.18 -21.58 -0.55
CA LYS A 41 3.70 -22.25 -1.78
C LYS A 41 3.38 -21.23 -2.88
N GLU A 42 2.66 -20.16 -2.57
CA GLU A 42 2.38 -19.08 -3.54
C GLU A 42 3.68 -18.44 -4.10
N LEU A 43 4.61 -18.04 -3.22
CA LEU A 43 5.84 -17.34 -3.63
C LEU A 43 6.81 -18.22 -4.42
N LEU A 44 6.90 -19.51 -4.07
CA LEU A 44 7.85 -20.42 -4.71
C LEU A 44 7.27 -21.13 -5.96
N SER A 45 5.95 -21.28 -6.11
CA SER A 45 5.38 -21.91 -7.32
C SER A 45 5.49 -21.04 -8.59
N ASP A 46 5.47 -19.71 -8.47
CA ASP A 46 5.65 -18.79 -9.61
C ASP A 46 7.13 -18.35 -9.80
N CYS A 47 8.06 -19.04 -9.12
CA CYS A 47 9.44 -18.60 -8.92
C CYS A 47 10.38 -19.04 -10.06
N SER A 48 10.80 -18.09 -10.90
CA SER A 48 11.81 -18.32 -11.95
C SER A 48 12.77 -17.14 -12.11
N CYS A 49 14.04 -17.43 -12.40
CA CYS A 49 15.06 -16.43 -12.73
C CYS A 49 15.80 -16.78 -14.02
N GLN A 50 16.19 -15.74 -14.76
CA GLN A 50 17.04 -15.86 -15.94
C GLN A 50 18.48 -16.07 -15.47
N LEU A 51 19.12 -17.15 -15.93
CA LEU A 51 20.54 -17.41 -15.74
C LEU A 51 21.31 -16.84 -16.95
N VAL A 52 22.63 -17.10 -17.01
CA VAL A 52 23.45 -16.87 -18.21
C VAL A 52 22.74 -17.40 -19.46
N SER A 53 22.47 -16.49 -20.41
CA SER A 53 21.71 -16.78 -21.64
C SER A 53 22.23 -18.03 -22.37
N PRO A 54 21.35 -18.97 -22.79
CA PRO A 54 19.89 -18.84 -22.83
C PRO A 54 19.17 -19.26 -21.52
N TRP A 55 19.87 -19.96 -20.62
CA TRP A 55 19.30 -20.79 -19.55
C TRP A 55 18.41 -20.03 -18.55
N SER A 56 17.43 -20.71 -17.96
CA SER A 56 16.61 -20.19 -16.86
C SER A 56 16.40 -21.24 -15.77
N PHE A 57 16.45 -20.82 -14.51
CA PHE A 57 16.09 -21.65 -13.36
C PHE A 57 14.63 -21.42 -12.98
N ARG A 58 13.91 -22.49 -12.62
CA ARG A 58 12.57 -22.42 -12.04
C ARG A 58 12.38 -23.45 -10.94
N VAL A 59 11.55 -23.11 -9.95
CA VAL A 59 10.98 -24.10 -9.03
C VAL A 59 9.79 -24.76 -9.75
N ASP A 60 9.77 -26.09 -9.78
CA ASP A 60 8.70 -26.86 -10.45
C ASP A 60 7.57 -27.24 -9.47
N SER A 61 7.91 -27.52 -8.20
CA SER A 61 6.93 -27.89 -7.16
C SER A 61 7.38 -27.49 -5.75
N VAL A 62 6.40 -27.25 -4.87
CA VAL A 62 6.59 -27.19 -3.42
C VAL A 62 5.75 -28.30 -2.78
N GLU A 63 6.42 -29.38 -2.38
CA GLU A 63 5.78 -30.62 -1.96
C GLU A 63 5.42 -30.57 -0.48
N GLN A 64 6.36 -30.14 0.35
CA GLN A 64 6.21 -30.08 1.81
C GLN A 64 6.65 -28.72 2.35
N VAL A 65 5.94 -28.24 3.37
CA VAL A 65 6.40 -27.17 4.25
C VAL A 65 6.14 -27.69 5.66
N ASN A 66 7.21 -27.88 6.42
CA ASN A 66 7.20 -28.40 7.78
C ASN A 66 7.67 -27.31 8.75
N GLY A 67 7.41 -27.49 10.05
CA GLY A 67 7.84 -26.57 11.10
C GLY A 67 6.79 -25.54 11.51
N GLU A 68 7.22 -24.49 12.19
CA GLU A 68 6.34 -23.50 12.82
C GLU A 68 6.75 -22.05 12.53
N ALA A 69 5.76 -21.16 12.51
CA ALA A 69 5.97 -19.72 12.46
C ALA A 69 5.02 -19.03 13.43
N THR A 70 5.57 -18.14 14.25
CA THR A 70 4.83 -17.37 15.24
C THR A 70 5.08 -15.88 15.05
N VAL A 71 4.06 -15.09 15.34
CA VAL A 71 4.14 -13.62 15.37
C VAL A 71 3.74 -13.14 16.75
N TYR A 72 4.53 -12.24 17.34
CA TYR A 72 4.28 -11.69 18.67
C TYR A 72 4.52 -10.18 18.72
N VAL A 73 3.81 -9.50 19.62
CA VAL A 73 3.97 -8.05 19.82
C VAL A 73 4.83 -7.80 21.06
N ARG A 74 5.92 -7.06 20.90
CA ARG A 74 6.82 -6.69 22.01
C ARG A 74 7.28 -5.24 21.89
N LYS A 75 7.06 -4.44 22.95
CA LYS A 75 7.36 -3.00 22.99
C LYS A 75 6.71 -2.21 21.83
N GLY A 76 5.46 -2.55 21.49
CA GLY A 76 4.72 -1.92 20.38
C GLY A 76 5.27 -2.21 18.98
N ARG A 77 6.12 -3.23 18.82
CA ARG A 77 6.57 -3.73 17.51
C ARG A 77 6.12 -5.17 17.33
N VAL A 78 5.61 -5.47 16.15
CA VAL A 78 5.43 -6.85 15.68
C VAL A 78 6.81 -7.47 15.48
N LYS A 79 6.94 -8.76 15.81
CA LYS A 79 8.11 -9.59 15.57
C LYS A 79 7.65 -10.97 15.13
N SER A 80 8.34 -11.53 14.16
CA SER A 80 8.20 -12.93 13.76
C SER A 80 9.31 -13.78 14.38
N LEU A 81 8.99 -15.06 14.56
CA LEU A 81 9.92 -16.17 14.65
C LEU A 81 9.45 -17.23 13.67
N CYS A 82 10.37 -17.82 12.92
CA CYS A 82 10.11 -19.01 12.11
C CYS A 82 11.25 -20.01 12.25
N ASP A 83 10.84 -21.27 12.20
CA ASP A 83 11.65 -22.45 11.98
C ASP A 83 10.83 -23.32 11.01
N LEU A 84 11.02 -23.08 9.71
CA LEU A 84 10.27 -23.73 8.64
C LEU A 84 11.21 -24.42 7.65
N GLU A 85 10.89 -25.65 7.27
CA GLU A 85 11.60 -26.41 6.24
C GLU A 85 10.69 -26.55 5.01
N VAL A 86 11.15 -26.05 3.86
CA VAL A 86 10.45 -26.19 2.58
C VAL A 86 11.17 -27.22 1.72
N ARG A 87 10.44 -28.25 1.24
CA ARG A 87 10.95 -29.27 0.32
C ARG A 87 10.17 -29.26 -0.99
N GLY A 88 10.87 -29.39 -2.11
CA GLY A 88 10.27 -29.32 -3.44
C GLY A 88 11.19 -29.78 -4.56
N THR A 89 10.81 -29.50 -5.81
CA THR A 89 11.61 -29.81 -7.01
C THR A 89 11.87 -28.55 -7.84
N TRP A 90 12.95 -28.56 -8.61
CA TRP A 90 13.37 -27.48 -9.48
C TRP A 90 13.90 -28.02 -10.81
N SER A 91 13.90 -27.18 -11.85
CA SER A 91 14.60 -27.45 -13.09
C SER A 91 15.28 -26.23 -13.69
N VAL A 92 16.32 -26.50 -14.49
CA VAL A 92 16.95 -25.55 -15.40
C VAL A 92 16.54 -25.90 -16.83
N VAL A 93 16.08 -24.89 -17.57
CA VAL A 93 15.56 -25.03 -18.95
C VAL A 93 16.34 -24.17 -19.93
N GLY A 94 16.35 -24.59 -21.20
CA GLY A 94 17.05 -23.93 -22.31
C GLY A 94 16.64 -22.47 -22.51
N GLU A 95 15.35 -22.22 -22.67
CA GLU A 95 14.74 -20.88 -22.66
C GLU A 95 13.65 -20.85 -21.58
N LYS A 96 13.30 -19.66 -21.09
CA LYS A 96 12.33 -19.46 -19.98
C LYS A 96 10.98 -20.18 -20.16
N ASN A 97 10.55 -20.38 -21.41
CA ASN A 97 9.28 -21.05 -21.75
C ASN A 97 9.45 -22.49 -22.27
N SER A 98 10.68 -23.04 -22.26
CA SER A 98 10.91 -24.42 -22.71
C SER A 98 10.36 -25.44 -21.71
N GLN A 99 9.79 -26.52 -22.24
CA GLN A 99 9.42 -27.70 -21.46
C GLN A 99 10.58 -28.67 -21.29
N ASP A 100 11.59 -28.60 -22.18
CA ASP A 100 12.78 -29.44 -22.11
C ASP A 100 13.65 -29.03 -20.92
N LYS A 101 13.53 -29.81 -19.84
CA LYS A 101 14.40 -29.74 -18.67
C LYS A 101 15.79 -30.22 -19.05
N CYS A 102 16.77 -29.35 -18.92
CA CYS A 102 18.17 -29.69 -19.15
C CYS A 102 18.73 -30.41 -17.93
N VAL A 103 18.33 -29.94 -16.74
CA VAL A 103 18.63 -30.54 -15.44
C VAL A 103 17.44 -30.33 -14.51
N GLU A 104 17.22 -31.30 -13.63
CA GLU A 104 16.26 -31.22 -12.54
C GLU A 104 16.81 -31.79 -11.23
N GLY A 105 16.20 -31.37 -10.13
CA GLY A 105 16.69 -31.69 -8.81
C GLY A 105 15.67 -31.46 -7.70
N SER A 106 16.10 -31.79 -6.48
CA SER A 106 15.36 -31.48 -5.25
C SER A 106 15.86 -30.18 -4.62
N LEU A 107 14.92 -29.47 -4.00
CA LEU A 107 15.09 -28.22 -3.27
C LEU A 107 14.83 -28.47 -1.79
N SER A 108 15.70 -27.97 -0.92
CA SER A 108 15.46 -27.83 0.52
C SER A 108 15.80 -26.39 0.94
N ILE A 109 14.87 -25.69 1.59
CA ILE A 109 15.10 -24.36 2.17
C ILE A 109 14.77 -24.41 3.65
N GLU A 110 15.76 -24.11 4.49
CA GLU A 110 15.59 -23.98 5.94
C GLU A 110 15.49 -22.49 6.28
N LEU A 111 14.29 -22.09 6.72
CA LEU A 111 13.89 -20.73 7.04
C LEU A 111 13.90 -20.54 8.55
N LEU A 112 15.10 -20.49 9.11
CA LEU A 112 15.32 -20.00 10.47
C LEU A 112 15.12 -18.48 10.51
N SER A 113 14.94 -17.93 11.72
CA SER A 113 14.75 -16.49 11.97
C SER A 113 16.00 -15.60 11.70
N GLY A 114 16.97 -16.13 10.95
CA GLY A 114 18.22 -15.48 10.53
C GLY A 114 18.37 -15.54 9.01
N GLU A 115 19.52 -16.03 8.53
CA GLU A 115 19.72 -16.24 7.10
C GLU A 115 19.17 -17.60 6.64
N PRO A 116 18.52 -17.67 5.46
CA PRO A 116 17.97 -18.93 4.95
C PRO A 116 19.07 -19.83 4.39
N GLU A 117 19.09 -21.10 4.80
CA GLU A 117 19.99 -22.12 4.24
C GLU A 117 19.29 -22.84 3.07
N ILE A 118 19.97 -22.92 1.92
CA ILE A 118 19.37 -23.36 0.66
C ILE A 118 20.23 -24.46 0.04
N THR A 119 19.68 -25.68 0.04
CA THR A 119 20.28 -26.86 -0.58
C THR A 119 19.57 -27.17 -1.89
N LEU A 120 20.35 -27.31 -2.95
CA LEU A 120 19.92 -27.77 -4.27
C LEU A 120 20.69 -29.06 -4.58
N ASN A 121 19.99 -30.17 -4.80
CA ASN A 121 20.60 -31.44 -5.19
C ASN A 121 20.14 -31.81 -6.61
N VAL A 122 21.08 -32.04 -7.52
CA VAL A 122 20.78 -32.54 -8.87
C VAL A 122 20.33 -34.00 -8.80
N THR A 123 19.22 -34.34 -9.45
CA THR A 123 18.70 -35.72 -9.52
C THR A 123 18.74 -36.30 -10.94
N ALA A 124 18.63 -35.47 -11.97
CA ALA A 124 18.75 -35.90 -13.38
C ALA A 124 19.22 -34.76 -14.29
N GLY A 125 19.87 -35.14 -15.40
CA GLY A 125 20.35 -34.23 -16.44
C GLY A 125 21.88 -34.23 -16.62
N ASP A 126 22.34 -33.63 -17.72
CA ASP A 126 23.76 -33.62 -18.08
C ASP A 126 24.48 -32.39 -17.46
N GLY A 127 25.30 -32.64 -16.44
CA GLY A 127 25.99 -31.60 -15.68
C GLY A 127 27.07 -30.84 -16.46
N GLN A 128 27.63 -31.45 -17.52
CA GLN A 128 28.81 -30.92 -18.20
C GLN A 128 28.52 -29.68 -19.07
N LEU A 129 27.26 -29.45 -19.45
CA LEU A 129 26.88 -28.37 -20.36
C LEU A 129 26.84 -26.97 -19.71
N TRP A 130 26.77 -26.88 -18.38
CA TRP A 130 26.51 -25.63 -17.66
C TRP A 130 27.33 -25.44 -16.38
N GLU A 131 28.15 -26.41 -15.95
CA GLU A 131 28.97 -26.31 -14.71
C GLU A 131 29.83 -25.02 -14.64
N SER A 132 30.25 -24.52 -15.80
CA SER A 132 31.01 -23.26 -15.93
C SER A 132 30.20 -21.98 -15.62
N SER A 133 28.87 -22.04 -15.61
CA SER A 133 27.98 -20.87 -15.48
C SER A 133 27.76 -20.37 -14.06
N LYS A 134 28.13 -21.16 -13.03
CA LYS A 134 27.81 -20.89 -11.61
C LYS A 134 26.32 -20.66 -11.30
N TRP A 135 25.41 -21.21 -12.10
CA TRP A 135 23.97 -21.12 -11.88
C TRP A 135 23.54 -21.43 -10.44
N GLU A 136 24.22 -22.34 -9.71
CA GLU A 136 23.89 -22.63 -8.31
C GLU A 136 23.98 -21.37 -7.42
N ASP A 137 25.00 -20.54 -7.64
CA ASP A 137 25.17 -19.29 -6.90
C ASP A 137 24.07 -18.28 -7.26
N GLU A 138 23.64 -18.25 -8.52
CA GLU A 138 22.57 -17.37 -9.01
C GLU A 138 21.20 -17.83 -8.49
N ALA A 139 20.91 -19.13 -8.56
CA ALA A 139 19.69 -19.75 -8.04
C ALA A 139 19.61 -19.63 -6.51
N ARG A 140 20.69 -19.91 -5.76
CA ARG A 140 20.75 -19.71 -4.30
C ARG A 140 20.54 -18.24 -3.91
N LYS A 141 21.15 -17.28 -4.63
CA LYS A 141 20.92 -15.84 -4.38
C LYS A 141 19.47 -15.44 -4.64
N PHE A 142 18.89 -15.93 -5.73
CA PHE A 142 17.49 -15.65 -6.08
C PHE A 142 16.51 -16.24 -5.06
N LEU A 143 16.64 -17.52 -4.74
CA LEU A 143 15.84 -18.18 -3.70
C LEU A 143 16.02 -17.49 -2.34
N ARG A 144 17.24 -17.06 -2.00
CA ARG A 144 17.50 -16.29 -0.77
C ARG A 144 16.76 -14.95 -0.77
N GLN A 145 16.66 -14.25 -1.89
CA GLN A 145 15.86 -13.02 -1.95
C GLN A 145 14.38 -13.32 -1.71
N VAL A 146 13.82 -14.35 -2.36
CA VAL A 146 12.42 -14.76 -2.15
C VAL A 146 12.16 -15.17 -0.69
N SER A 147 13.11 -15.85 -0.05
CA SER A 147 13.06 -16.17 1.39
C SER A 147 13.13 -14.93 2.28
N VAL A 148 13.95 -13.93 1.96
CA VAL A 148 14.00 -12.65 2.68
C VAL A 148 12.68 -11.90 2.53
N ASP A 149 12.16 -11.78 1.30
CA ASP A 149 10.87 -11.13 1.03
C ASP A 149 9.72 -11.82 1.78
N PHE A 150 9.78 -13.14 1.95
CA PHE A 150 8.85 -13.90 2.80
C PHE A 150 9.02 -13.58 4.29
N ILE A 151 10.24 -13.54 4.82
CA ILE A 151 10.51 -13.21 6.23
C ILE A 151 10.08 -11.77 6.54
N GLU A 152 10.24 -10.83 5.60
CA GLU A 152 9.74 -9.46 5.73
C GLU A 152 8.20 -9.42 5.77
N GLN A 153 7.50 -10.18 4.92
CA GLN A 153 6.02 -10.31 4.97
C GLN A 153 5.54 -10.99 6.27
N LEU A 154 6.28 -11.98 6.76
CA LEU A 154 5.99 -12.62 8.04
C LEU A 154 6.17 -11.64 9.22
N GLY A 155 7.22 -10.80 9.17
CA GLY A 155 7.56 -9.82 10.20
C GLY A 155 6.73 -8.54 10.17
N ALA A 156 6.25 -8.12 8.99
CA ALA A 156 5.27 -7.06 8.85
C ALA A 156 3.95 -7.47 9.54
N GLY A 157 3.54 -8.73 9.38
CA GLY A 157 2.71 -9.44 10.36
C GLY A 157 1.66 -10.38 9.79
N ALA A 158 1.99 -11.11 8.73
CA ALA A 158 1.25 -12.30 8.29
C ALA A 158 -0.25 -12.06 8.03
N ASN A 159 -0.59 -10.92 7.41
CA ASN A 159 -1.91 -10.56 6.87
C ASN A 159 -3.09 -11.01 7.76
N LEU A 160 -3.25 -10.36 8.94
CA LEU A 160 -4.09 -10.80 10.07
C LEU A 160 -5.45 -11.43 9.65
N SER A 161 -5.43 -12.76 9.60
CA SER A 161 -6.62 -13.61 9.49
C SER A 161 -6.92 -14.35 10.80
N ILE A 162 -6.06 -14.19 11.81
CA ILE A 162 -6.17 -14.79 13.16
C ILE A 162 -7.07 -13.94 14.08
N SER A 163 -8.26 -13.59 13.58
CA SER A 163 -9.30 -12.91 14.37
C SER A 163 -10.72 -13.38 14.03
N LYS A 164 -10.86 -14.50 13.30
CA LYS A 164 -12.16 -15.16 13.06
C LYS A 164 -12.33 -16.52 13.74
N ASN A 165 -11.27 -17.12 14.27
CA ASN A 165 -11.33 -18.42 14.97
C ASN A 165 -11.23 -18.28 16.50
N LYS A 166 -12.16 -17.51 17.08
CA LYS A 166 -12.62 -17.72 18.46
C LYS A 166 -14.14 -17.85 18.39
N ASN A 167 -14.64 -19.09 18.40
CA ASN A 167 -15.97 -19.52 18.87
C ASN A 167 -16.17 -21.03 18.68
N VAL A 168 -15.56 -21.78 19.60
CA VAL A 168 -15.97 -23.11 20.06
C VAL A 168 -15.84 -22.99 21.59
N SER A 169 -16.85 -23.24 22.44
CA SER A 169 -18.25 -23.68 22.26
C SER A 169 -19.06 -23.30 23.52
N GLU A 170 -20.33 -23.73 23.60
CA GLU A 170 -21.23 -23.83 24.77
C GLU A 170 -22.36 -22.78 24.90
N GLY A 171 -23.51 -23.23 25.43
CA GLY A 171 -24.61 -22.38 25.91
C GLY A 171 -25.93 -22.52 25.15
N GLU A 172 -26.84 -23.36 25.66
CA GLU A 172 -28.26 -23.37 25.25
C GLU A 172 -28.99 -22.06 25.63
N VAL A 173 -30.07 -21.73 24.91
CA VAL A 173 -31.46 -21.70 25.46
C VAL A 173 -32.43 -21.10 24.42
N GLN A 174 -33.59 -21.74 24.22
CA GLN A 174 -34.66 -21.24 23.35
C GLN A 174 -35.34 -19.96 23.86
N GLY A 175 -35.77 -19.08 22.95
CA GLY A 175 -36.55 -17.89 23.32
C GLY A 175 -37.33 -17.20 22.19
N ARG A 176 -38.42 -17.82 21.70
CA ARG A 176 -39.61 -17.20 21.00
C ARG A 176 -39.32 -16.38 19.71
N LYS A 177 -39.92 -16.74 18.55
CA LYS A 177 -41.23 -16.26 18.04
C LYS A 177 -41.37 -14.71 18.06
N SER A 178 -41.76 -14.01 16.99
CA SER A 178 -42.57 -14.43 15.82
C SER A 178 -42.52 -13.41 14.65
N HIS A 179 -42.97 -13.84 13.45
CA HIS A 179 -43.71 -13.13 12.38
C HIS A 179 -43.71 -11.59 12.37
N SER A 180 -43.36 -10.91 11.27
CA SER A 180 -44.20 -10.70 10.05
C SER A 180 -45.57 -10.06 10.38
N GLU A 181 -46.11 -9.12 9.61
CA GLU A 181 -45.89 -8.79 8.19
C GLU A 181 -46.35 -7.33 7.92
N ASP A 182 -46.81 -7.02 6.70
CA ASP A 182 -47.51 -5.80 6.25
C ASP A 182 -46.73 -4.49 6.00
N ASN A 183 -47.07 -3.70 4.96
CA ASN A 183 -47.61 -4.04 3.63
C ASN A 183 -47.31 -2.88 2.64
N ALA A 184 -47.54 -3.10 1.35
CA ALA A 184 -47.17 -2.22 0.24
C ALA A 184 -48.16 -1.06 -0.04
N ASN A 185 -47.89 -0.35 -1.16
CA ASN A 185 -48.69 0.63 -1.93
C ASN A 185 -48.40 2.14 -1.64
N SER A 186 -48.43 3.04 -2.64
CA SER A 186 -48.62 2.91 -4.10
C SER A 186 -48.32 4.24 -4.82
N ARG A 187 -47.85 4.18 -6.09
CA ARG A 187 -48.19 4.96 -7.33
C ARG A 187 -48.79 6.40 -7.18
N ASN A 188 -48.64 7.39 -8.07
CA ASN A 188 -48.08 7.49 -9.44
C ASN A 188 -47.98 8.98 -9.87
N SER A 189 -47.61 9.22 -11.14
CA SER A 189 -47.80 10.47 -11.93
C SER A 189 -46.81 11.62 -11.64
N GLY A 190 -46.19 12.30 -12.61
CA GLY A 190 -46.19 12.16 -14.07
C GLY A 190 -46.76 13.37 -14.80
N ASP A 191 -45.90 14.23 -15.37
CA ASP A 191 -46.18 14.93 -16.64
C ASP A 191 -44.94 15.60 -17.28
N LYS A 192 -45.05 15.86 -18.59
CA LYS A 192 -44.19 16.66 -19.51
C LYS A 192 -45.16 17.50 -20.38
N PRO A 193 -44.76 18.48 -21.22
CA PRO A 193 -43.44 18.77 -21.79
C PRO A 193 -43.03 20.26 -21.51
N ASP A 194 -42.33 21.09 -22.30
CA ASP A 194 -41.69 20.98 -23.64
C ASP A 194 -40.53 21.99 -23.83
N LYS A 195 -40.05 22.14 -25.07
CA LYS A 195 -39.18 23.22 -25.57
C LYS A 195 -39.96 24.21 -26.47
N PRO A 196 -39.36 25.35 -26.85
CA PRO A 196 -38.73 25.37 -28.16
C PRO A 196 -37.35 26.07 -28.20
N ASN A 197 -36.73 26.01 -29.39
CA ASN A 197 -35.37 26.42 -29.72
C ASN A 197 -35.41 27.33 -30.97
N ILE A 198 -34.69 28.46 -31.00
CA ILE A 198 -34.34 29.17 -32.25
C ILE A 198 -32.90 29.71 -32.13
N GLU A 199 -32.15 29.59 -33.22
CA GLU A 199 -30.77 30.03 -33.44
C GLU A 199 -30.68 31.60 -33.55
N ASP A 200 -29.55 32.30 -33.72
CA ASP A 200 -28.56 32.11 -34.78
C ASP A 200 -27.46 33.21 -34.76
N ASN A 201 -26.45 32.98 -35.59
CA ASN A 201 -25.48 33.92 -36.19
C ASN A 201 -24.23 34.39 -35.43
N ALA A 202 -23.16 34.43 -36.23
CA ALA A 202 -21.79 34.72 -35.87
C ALA A 202 -21.22 35.89 -36.71
N ALA A 203 -19.93 36.16 -36.48
CA ALA A 203 -18.95 36.78 -37.39
C ALA A 203 -18.58 38.26 -37.21
N ALA A 204 -17.31 38.52 -37.56
CA ALA A 204 -16.57 39.79 -37.63
C ALA A 204 -16.16 40.44 -36.28
N ARG A 205 -14.91 40.92 -36.11
CA ARG A 205 -13.73 40.96 -37.02
C ARG A 205 -12.42 41.13 -36.23
N GLN A 206 -11.32 40.69 -36.83
CA GLN A 206 -9.94 40.91 -36.37
C GLN A 206 -9.47 42.36 -36.62
N THR A 207 -8.49 42.85 -35.85
CA THR A 207 -7.13 43.25 -36.33
C THR A 207 -6.37 44.06 -35.27
N ALA A 208 -5.13 43.65 -34.95
CA ALA A 208 -3.93 44.50 -34.77
C ALA A 208 -2.76 43.73 -34.10
N GLU A 209 -1.86 43.17 -34.91
CA GLU A 209 -0.42 43.13 -34.57
C GLU A 209 0.13 44.58 -34.74
N VAL A 210 1.34 45.01 -34.36
CA VAL A 210 2.69 44.40 -34.33
C VAL A 210 3.58 45.23 -33.36
N ALA A 211 4.52 44.57 -32.65
CA ALA A 211 5.88 45.06 -32.23
C ALA A 211 6.27 44.49 -30.84
N ASN A 212 7.50 44.00 -30.58
CA ASN A 212 8.64 43.66 -31.44
C ASN A 212 9.44 42.53 -30.76
N HIS A 213 10.24 41.77 -31.51
CA HIS A 213 10.98 40.60 -31.01
C HIS A 213 12.23 40.93 -30.18
N GLN A 214 12.49 40.10 -29.16
CA GLN A 214 13.83 39.53 -28.94
C GLN A 214 13.69 38.03 -28.63
N ALA A 215 14.51 37.22 -29.30
CA ALA A 215 14.58 35.76 -29.14
C ALA A 215 15.40 35.40 -27.86
N THR A 216 15.45 34.19 -27.31
CA THR A 216 15.31 32.83 -27.89
C THR A 216 14.85 31.82 -26.83
N LYS A 217 13.96 30.90 -27.20
CA LYS A 217 14.15 29.42 -27.18
C LYS A 217 12.79 28.72 -27.20
N SER A 218 12.67 27.77 -28.12
CA SER A 218 11.47 26.97 -28.38
C SER A 218 11.01 26.19 -27.15
N SER A 219 9.84 26.54 -26.62
CA SER A 219 9.07 25.61 -25.79
C SER A 219 8.56 24.47 -26.69
N LYS A 220 9.28 23.34 -26.69
CA LYS A 220 8.61 22.06 -26.99
C LYS A 220 7.40 21.98 -26.04
N GLY A 221 6.21 21.72 -26.58
CA GLY A 221 5.06 21.45 -25.73
C GLY A 221 5.40 20.28 -24.81
N VAL A 222 5.35 20.50 -23.50
CA VAL A 222 5.54 19.44 -22.52
C VAL A 222 4.37 18.49 -22.69
N SER A 223 4.64 17.23 -23.03
CA SER A 223 3.58 16.21 -23.07
C SER A 223 3.03 16.03 -21.66
N VAL A 224 1.71 15.99 -21.53
CA VAL A 224 1.03 15.94 -20.24
C VAL A 224 0.08 14.77 -20.15
N THR A 225 -0.01 14.21 -18.94
CA THR A 225 -0.93 13.14 -18.59
C THR A 225 -1.78 13.52 -17.37
N ARG A 226 -2.77 12.67 -17.06
CA ARG A 226 -3.63 12.76 -15.87
C ARG A 226 -3.36 11.53 -15.01
N LEU A 227 -3.11 11.76 -13.72
CA LEU A 227 -3.03 10.71 -12.71
C LEU A 227 -4.35 10.66 -11.94
N GLU A 228 -4.77 9.45 -11.58
CA GLU A 228 -5.95 9.22 -10.76
C GLU A 228 -5.65 8.12 -9.73
N LEU A 229 -5.61 8.50 -8.45
CA LEU A 229 -5.19 7.64 -7.35
C LEU A 229 -6.33 7.49 -6.34
N TRP A 230 -6.60 6.25 -5.97
CA TRP A 230 -7.58 5.89 -4.95
C TRP A 230 -6.89 5.25 -3.76
N ASP A 231 -7.28 5.65 -2.55
CA ASP A 231 -6.82 5.01 -1.32
C ASP A 231 -7.90 5.06 -0.22
N LYS A 232 -7.76 4.22 0.82
CA LYS A 232 -8.65 4.17 1.98
C LYS A 232 -7.89 4.55 3.26
N PHE A 233 -8.59 5.16 4.20
CA PHE A 233 -8.04 5.57 5.49
C PHE A 233 -9.04 5.30 6.63
N ARG A 234 -8.56 4.74 7.74
CA ARG A 234 -9.32 4.64 9.00
C ARG A 234 -9.13 5.94 9.80
N ALA A 235 -9.83 6.98 9.35
CA ALA A 235 -9.81 8.32 9.93
C ALA A 235 -11.21 8.95 9.84
N SER A 236 -11.45 10.01 10.61
CA SER A 236 -12.58 10.91 10.30
C SER A 236 -12.28 11.72 9.03
N PRO A 237 -13.29 12.18 8.28
CA PRO A 237 -13.08 13.01 7.08
C PRO A 237 -12.28 14.27 7.42
N LYS A 238 -12.63 14.91 8.55
CA LYS A 238 -11.90 16.02 9.14
C LYS A 238 -10.43 15.71 9.40
N ASP A 239 -10.12 14.57 10.03
CA ASP A 239 -8.76 14.23 10.40
C ASP A 239 -7.85 14.02 9.19
N LEU A 240 -8.39 13.37 8.16
CA LEU A 240 -7.72 13.17 6.88
C LEU A 240 -7.57 14.48 6.10
N TYR A 241 -8.61 15.32 6.07
CA TYR A 241 -8.59 16.66 5.46
C TYR A 241 -7.50 17.54 6.09
N ASP A 242 -7.42 17.56 7.42
CA ASP A 242 -6.39 18.26 8.17
C ASP A 242 -4.96 17.76 7.86
N CYS A 243 -4.76 16.50 7.45
CA CYS A 243 -3.44 15.99 7.05
C CYS A 243 -2.87 16.64 5.78
N PHE A 244 -3.70 17.24 4.93
CA PHE A 244 -3.26 17.93 3.72
C PHE A 244 -3.12 19.44 3.89
N LEU A 245 -3.59 20.02 5.00
CA LEU A 245 -3.68 21.47 5.18
C LEU A 245 -3.02 22.01 6.46
N LEU A 246 -2.82 21.19 7.49
CA LEU A 246 -2.17 21.62 8.72
C LEU A 246 -0.68 21.31 8.67
N ALA A 247 0.15 22.36 8.60
CA ALA A 247 1.61 22.22 8.58
C ALA A 247 2.16 21.29 9.68
N PRO A 248 1.70 21.33 10.96
CA PRO A 248 2.15 20.38 11.98
C PRO A 248 1.83 18.91 11.68
N LYS A 249 0.68 18.61 11.06
CA LYS A 249 0.35 17.25 10.63
C LYS A 249 1.27 16.83 9.47
N ILE A 250 1.49 17.70 8.47
CA ILE A 250 2.41 17.41 7.35
C ILE A 250 3.84 17.16 7.84
N GLN A 251 4.36 18.02 8.70
CA GLN A 251 5.71 17.85 9.29
C GLN A 251 5.83 16.56 10.10
N ALA A 252 4.75 16.12 10.78
CA ALA A 252 4.75 14.87 11.54
C ALA A 252 4.93 13.62 10.67
N TYR A 253 4.24 13.50 9.53
CA TYR A 253 4.38 12.32 8.66
C TYR A 253 5.53 12.41 7.66
N THR A 254 5.82 13.60 7.12
CA THR A 254 6.92 13.78 6.16
C THR A 254 8.30 13.83 6.82
N ARG A 255 8.38 14.16 8.12
CA ARG A 255 9.61 14.48 8.87
C ARG A 255 10.42 15.63 8.24
N GLN A 256 9.77 16.47 7.44
CA GLN A 256 10.37 17.54 6.67
C GLN A 256 9.64 18.86 6.91
N SER A 257 10.30 19.99 6.64
CA SER A 257 9.64 21.30 6.75
C SER A 257 8.49 21.40 5.75
N ALA A 258 7.37 21.95 6.22
CA ALA A 258 6.20 22.27 5.42
C ALA A 258 5.61 23.60 5.90
N GLU A 259 5.29 24.45 4.95
CA GLU A 259 4.67 25.77 5.11
C GLU A 259 3.36 25.74 4.32
N ILE A 260 2.23 25.71 5.02
CA ILE A 260 0.90 25.73 4.45
C ILE A 260 -0.06 26.39 5.44
N THR A 261 -1.06 27.10 4.92
CA THR A 261 -2.15 27.71 5.69
C THR A 261 -3.47 27.37 4.98
N PRO A 262 -4.53 26.93 5.67
CA PRO A 262 -5.82 26.57 5.06
C PRO A 262 -6.60 27.82 4.62
N GLN A 263 -6.12 28.50 3.59
CA GLN A 263 -6.71 29.70 3.01
C GLN A 263 -6.60 29.65 1.48
N VAL A 264 -7.69 29.98 0.80
CA VAL A 264 -7.73 30.07 -0.67
C VAL A 264 -6.82 31.20 -1.17
N ASN A 265 -6.18 30.97 -2.31
CA ASN A 265 -5.15 31.80 -2.95
C ASN A 265 -3.84 31.96 -2.15
N GLN A 266 -3.64 31.21 -1.05
CA GLN A 266 -2.34 31.16 -0.38
C GLN A 266 -1.40 30.13 -1.05
N ARG A 267 -0.12 30.49 -1.09
CA ARG A 267 0.95 29.61 -1.54
C ARG A 267 1.37 28.65 -0.42
N PHE A 268 1.88 27.49 -0.81
CA PHE A 268 2.47 26.52 0.11
C PHE A 268 3.80 25.97 -0.42
N SER A 269 4.59 25.43 0.49
CA SER A 269 5.88 24.79 0.28
C SER A 269 5.94 23.53 1.13
N LEU A 270 5.97 22.34 0.52
CA LEU A 270 6.05 21.06 1.23
C LEU A 270 7.37 20.36 0.92
N LEU A 271 7.74 19.39 1.76
CA LEU A 271 8.96 18.59 1.61
C LEU A 271 10.22 19.45 1.42
N GLN A 272 10.45 20.41 2.32
CA GLN A 272 11.58 21.37 2.23
C GLN A 272 11.62 22.17 0.89
N GLY A 273 10.46 22.45 0.29
CA GLY A 273 10.35 23.18 -0.97
C GLY A 273 10.61 22.34 -2.21
N GLN A 274 10.62 21.01 -2.10
CA GLN A 274 10.58 20.11 -3.26
C GLN A 274 9.22 20.13 -3.95
N ILE A 275 8.15 20.43 -3.20
CA ILE A 275 6.79 20.63 -3.71
C ILE A 275 6.39 22.08 -3.42
N THR A 276 5.84 22.78 -4.41
CA THR A 276 5.28 24.13 -4.24
C THR A 276 3.96 24.26 -5.00
N GLY A 277 3.11 25.19 -4.55
CA GLY A 277 1.79 25.36 -5.15
C GLY A 277 0.96 26.47 -4.52
N THR A 278 -0.31 26.53 -4.92
CA THR A 278 -1.31 27.51 -4.47
C THR A 278 -2.62 26.77 -4.16
N ILE A 279 -3.27 27.05 -3.02
CA ILE A 279 -4.61 26.52 -2.74
C ILE A 279 -5.63 27.29 -3.59
N LEU A 280 -6.41 26.59 -4.41
CA LEU A 280 -7.42 27.16 -5.31
C LEU A 280 -8.84 27.10 -4.74
N SER A 281 -9.18 26.04 -4.00
CA SER A 281 -10.50 25.88 -3.37
C SER A 281 -10.42 24.96 -2.16
N LEU A 282 -11.28 25.20 -1.17
CA LEU A 282 -11.41 24.45 0.07
C LEU A 282 -12.89 24.24 0.38
N GLU A 283 -13.34 23.00 0.39
CA GLU A 283 -14.63 22.57 0.92
C GLU A 283 -14.36 21.71 2.15
N PRO A 284 -14.68 22.22 3.36
CA PRO A 284 -14.35 21.54 4.62
C PRO A 284 -14.74 20.07 4.62
N GLU A 285 -13.77 19.23 5.01
CA GLU A 285 -13.93 17.77 5.19
C GLU A 285 -14.29 16.98 3.91
N LYS A 286 -14.35 17.65 2.74
CA LYS A 286 -14.81 17.04 1.48
C LYS A 286 -13.83 17.20 0.32
N ARG A 287 -13.34 18.42 0.05
CA ARG A 287 -12.57 18.68 -1.18
C ARG A 287 -11.49 19.74 -1.01
N ILE A 288 -10.32 19.46 -1.56
CA ILE A 288 -9.18 20.39 -1.65
C ILE A 288 -8.80 20.49 -3.13
N VAL A 289 -8.68 21.70 -3.66
CA VAL A 289 -8.17 21.94 -5.02
C VAL A 289 -6.94 22.83 -4.91
N GLN A 290 -5.86 22.46 -5.57
CA GLN A 290 -4.59 23.19 -5.52
C GLN A 290 -3.84 23.14 -6.86
N GLU A 291 -3.15 24.24 -7.18
CA GLU A 291 -2.02 24.21 -8.10
C GLU A 291 -0.86 23.51 -7.40
N TRP A 292 -0.11 22.68 -8.12
CA TRP A 292 0.93 21.84 -7.56
C TRP A 292 2.03 21.60 -8.58
N ARG A 293 3.29 21.66 -8.16
CA ARG A 293 4.44 21.22 -8.97
C ARG A 293 5.57 20.70 -8.10
N MET A 294 6.39 19.83 -8.69
CA MET A 294 7.72 19.55 -8.16
C MET A 294 8.72 20.65 -8.56
N LYS A 295 9.80 20.76 -7.79
CA LYS A 295 10.94 21.66 -8.06
C LYS A 295 11.60 21.34 -9.40
N ASP A 296 11.80 20.06 -9.70
CA ASP A 296 12.53 19.59 -10.89
C ASP A 296 11.70 19.62 -12.18
N TRP A 297 10.43 20.01 -12.12
CA TRP A 297 9.58 20.18 -13.30
C TRP A 297 9.99 21.39 -14.16
N PRO A 298 9.61 21.40 -15.45
CA PRO A 298 9.80 22.56 -16.33
C PRO A 298 9.34 23.88 -15.69
N SER A 299 10.11 24.95 -15.90
CA SER A 299 9.81 26.26 -15.29
C SER A 299 8.45 26.79 -15.77
N GLY A 300 7.65 27.30 -14.83
CA GLY A 300 6.28 27.76 -15.10
C GLY A 300 5.24 26.64 -15.28
N HIS A 301 5.62 25.36 -15.25
CA HIS A 301 4.66 24.25 -15.37
C HIS A 301 4.03 23.90 -14.03
N TYR A 302 2.70 23.92 -13.98
CA TYR A 302 1.90 23.53 -12.81
C TYR A 302 0.85 22.51 -13.23
N SER A 303 0.61 21.55 -12.34
CA SER A 303 -0.51 20.62 -12.39
C SER A 303 -1.64 21.11 -11.49
N LYS A 304 -2.84 20.62 -11.74
CA LYS A 304 -4.00 20.83 -10.86
C LYS A 304 -4.30 19.55 -10.10
N VAL A 305 -4.16 19.57 -8.78
CA VAL A 305 -4.52 18.46 -7.89
C VAL A 305 -5.89 18.74 -7.29
N THR A 306 -6.79 17.78 -7.39
CA THR A 306 -8.08 17.73 -6.71
C THR A 306 -8.07 16.52 -5.78
N ILE A 307 -8.27 16.75 -4.48
CA ILE A 307 -8.38 15.70 -3.46
C ILE A 307 -9.82 15.71 -2.96
N GLU A 308 -10.51 14.58 -3.13
CA GLU A 308 -11.88 14.36 -2.69
C GLU A 308 -11.89 13.30 -1.57
N ILE A 309 -12.67 13.55 -0.53
CA ILE A 309 -12.80 12.69 0.65
C ILE A 309 -14.25 12.27 0.79
N GLU A 310 -14.50 10.97 0.66
CA GLU A 310 -15.82 10.35 0.80
C GLU A 310 -15.86 9.50 2.08
N THR A 311 -16.95 9.58 2.83
CA THR A 311 -17.17 8.71 4.01
C THR A 311 -18.03 7.52 3.63
N LYS A 312 -17.66 6.32 4.08
CA LYS A 312 -18.59 5.17 4.10
C LYS A 312 -18.93 4.81 5.54
N GLU A 313 -20.10 5.26 5.96
CA GLU A 313 -20.61 5.11 7.34
C GLU A 313 -20.66 3.65 7.80
N GLU A 314 -20.98 2.72 6.89
CA GLU A 314 -21.06 1.28 7.15
C GLU A 314 -19.70 0.61 7.45
N GLU A 315 -18.58 1.19 7.00
CA GLU A 315 -17.22 0.61 7.12
C GLU A 315 -16.36 1.32 8.18
N GLY A 316 -16.74 2.53 8.61
CA GLY A 316 -15.88 3.39 9.44
C GLY A 316 -14.59 3.82 8.73
N LEU A 317 -14.64 3.92 7.40
CA LEU A 317 -13.52 4.25 6.52
C LEU A 317 -13.82 5.49 5.68
N CYS A 318 -12.80 6.34 5.51
CA CYS A 318 -12.78 7.36 4.47
C CYS A 318 -12.11 6.81 3.22
N ARG A 319 -12.66 7.13 2.04
CA ARG A 319 -12.03 6.94 0.74
C ARG A 319 -11.48 8.28 0.29
N LEU A 320 -10.23 8.27 -0.17
CA LEU A 320 -9.57 9.42 -0.78
C LEU A 320 -9.43 9.16 -2.27
N HIS A 321 -9.89 10.13 -3.05
CA HIS A 321 -9.73 10.18 -4.49
C HIS A 321 -8.86 11.38 -4.84
N LEU A 322 -7.69 11.14 -5.44
CA LEU A 322 -6.78 12.19 -5.89
C LEU A 322 -6.72 12.17 -7.41
N ILE A 323 -7.20 13.25 -8.02
CA ILE A 323 -7.08 13.52 -9.45
C ILE A 323 -5.97 14.56 -9.63
N GLN A 324 -4.97 14.29 -10.47
CA GLN A 324 -3.94 15.27 -10.81
C GLN A 324 -3.85 15.43 -12.33
N GLU A 325 -4.21 16.62 -12.81
CA GLU A 325 -4.28 16.97 -14.23
C GLU A 325 -3.07 17.80 -14.65
N SER A 326 -2.64 17.66 -15.91
CA SER A 326 -1.48 18.36 -16.48
C SER A 326 -0.14 17.99 -15.83
N VAL A 327 0.06 16.71 -15.50
CA VAL A 327 1.37 16.19 -15.03
C VAL A 327 2.31 16.00 -16.23
N PRO A 328 3.55 16.53 -16.24
CA PRO A 328 4.54 16.22 -17.28
C PRO A 328 4.76 14.71 -17.40
N GLU A 329 4.65 14.17 -18.62
CA GLU A 329 4.68 12.72 -18.89
C GLU A 329 5.96 12.05 -18.36
N ASP A 330 7.13 12.67 -18.59
CA ASP A 330 8.44 12.22 -18.09
C ASP A 330 8.51 12.06 -16.56
N TYR A 331 7.62 12.73 -15.82
CA TYR A 331 7.59 12.74 -14.35
C TYR A 331 6.34 12.04 -13.78
N ALA A 332 5.49 11.44 -14.61
CA ALA A 332 4.22 10.86 -14.19
C ALA A 332 4.40 9.75 -13.13
N GLN A 333 5.27 8.78 -13.41
CA GLN A 333 5.56 7.67 -12.49
C GLN A 333 6.19 8.14 -11.17
N GLN A 334 7.13 9.09 -11.23
CA GLN A 334 7.74 9.70 -10.03
C GLN A 334 6.69 10.42 -9.18
N THR A 335 5.74 11.11 -9.82
CA THR A 335 4.68 11.86 -9.14
C THR A 335 3.71 10.92 -8.43
N GLU A 336 3.25 9.85 -9.09
CA GLU A 336 2.42 8.82 -8.46
C GLU A 336 3.14 8.14 -7.28
N GLN A 337 4.39 7.71 -7.49
CA GLN A 337 5.18 7.07 -6.45
C GLN A 337 5.39 8.01 -5.25
N GLY A 338 5.61 9.30 -5.49
CA GLY A 338 5.72 10.32 -4.46
C GLY A 338 4.45 10.46 -3.62
N TRP A 339 3.26 10.50 -4.23
CA TRP A 339 1.99 10.52 -3.49
C TRP A 339 1.84 9.27 -2.60
N ARG A 340 2.09 8.08 -3.16
CA ARG A 340 1.94 6.81 -2.42
C ARG A 340 2.94 6.69 -1.27
N GLN A 341 4.22 6.94 -1.52
CA GLN A 341 5.32 6.65 -0.58
C GLN A 341 5.64 7.79 0.39
N HIS A 342 5.41 9.06 0.02
CA HIS A 342 5.76 10.21 0.86
C HIS A 342 4.56 10.91 1.50
N ILE A 343 3.33 10.61 1.06
CA ILE A 343 2.11 11.23 1.59
C ILE A 343 1.13 10.16 2.12
N PHE A 344 0.56 9.30 1.28
CA PHE A 344 -0.48 8.36 1.72
C PHE A 344 0.02 7.32 2.73
N MET A 345 1.13 6.62 2.43
CA MET A 345 1.68 5.62 3.35
C MET A 345 2.17 6.24 4.68
N PRO A 346 2.89 7.38 4.70
CA PRO A 346 3.24 8.03 5.96
C PRO A 346 2.04 8.53 6.77
N ILE A 347 0.96 9.03 6.15
CA ILE A 347 -0.28 9.39 6.86
C ILE A 347 -0.86 8.15 7.57
N LYS A 348 -0.93 7.01 6.89
CA LYS A 348 -1.40 5.73 7.47
C LYS A 348 -0.53 5.28 8.64
N VAL A 349 0.79 5.30 8.48
CA VAL A 349 1.74 4.80 9.50
C VAL A 349 1.84 5.73 10.70
N VAL A 350 1.94 7.05 10.49
CA VAL A 350 2.24 8.00 11.58
C VAL A 350 1.02 8.36 12.41
N PHE A 351 -0.18 8.38 11.82
CA PHE A 351 -1.43 8.64 12.55
C PHE A 351 -2.25 7.38 12.84
N GLY A 352 -1.80 6.20 12.39
CA GLY A 352 -2.56 4.96 12.52
C GLY A 352 -3.80 4.86 11.62
N TYR A 353 -3.89 5.70 10.59
CA TYR A 353 -5.03 5.77 9.67
C TYR A 353 -5.03 4.66 8.60
N ALA A 354 -4.30 3.57 8.81
CA ALA A 354 -4.31 2.44 7.90
C ALA A 354 -5.71 1.77 7.90
N PRO A 355 -6.35 1.57 6.73
CA PRO A 355 -7.70 1.01 6.63
C PRO A 355 -7.72 -0.47 7.06
N GLU A 356 -6.70 -1.17 6.59
CA GLU A 356 -6.19 -2.45 7.04
C GLU A 356 -4.79 -2.14 7.56
N ILE A 357 -4.41 -2.66 8.73
CA ILE A 357 -3.07 -2.47 9.27
C ILE A 357 -2.09 -3.13 8.27
N PRO A 358 -1.04 -2.44 7.79
CA PRO A 358 -0.08 -3.05 6.89
C PRO A 358 0.64 -4.18 7.62
N PHE A 359 0.41 -5.40 7.12
CA PHE A 359 1.03 -6.65 7.51
C PHE A 359 1.77 -7.26 6.33
#